data_AF-A0A7Y5HBI7-F1
#
_entry.id   AF-A0A7Y5HBI7-F1
#
_cell.length_a   1.000
_cell.length_b   1.000
_cell.length_c   1.000
_cell.angle_alpha   90.00
_cell.angle_beta   90.00
_cell.angle_gamma   90.00
#
_symmetry.space_group_name_H-M   'P 1'
#
loop_
_entity.id
_entity.type
_entity.pdbx_description
1 polymer ?
#
loop_
_entity_poly.entity_id
_entity_poly.type
_entity_poly.pdbx_seq_one_letter_code
_entity_poly.pdbx_strand_id
1 'polypeptide(L)'
;MANAQKRCEKCEEQPATVHLTEMSNQHVVQERHLCDVCAAKEGVIGKINVSLVSELLGTLKEKQKAGGSPAEIELKCADCGLNYAEFKAKARFGCARDYDVFRKHVVTLLDKIHGATQHTGKKPRGLQAVQVPPAAGKLPAAPQAA
;
A
#
# COMPACT_ATOMS: atom_id res chain seq x y z
N MET A 1 -29.35 21.10 15.58
CA MET A 1 -29.29 19.91 14.69
C MET A 1 -28.59 18.81 15.48
N ALA A 2 -29.31 17.80 15.96
CA ALA A 2 -28.74 16.76 16.80
C ALA A 2 -27.84 15.86 15.97
N ASN A 3 -26.53 15.93 16.21
CA ASN A 3 -25.56 15.00 15.66
C ASN A 3 -25.81 13.64 16.33
N ALA A 4 -26.58 12.77 15.69
CA ALA A 4 -26.83 11.41 16.16
C ALA A 4 -25.55 10.59 15.94
N GLN A 5 -24.64 10.70 16.90
CA GLN A 5 -23.40 9.93 16.96
C GLN A 5 -23.77 8.44 17.06
N LYS A 6 -23.73 7.72 15.93
CA LYS A 6 -23.95 6.26 15.91
C LYS A 6 -22.96 5.60 16.87
N ARG A 7 -23.44 4.73 17.76
CA ARG A 7 -22.60 3.92 18.65
C ARG A 7 -22.09 2.67 17.94
N CYS A 8 -21.00 2.12 18.44
CA CYS A 8 -20.51 0.83 17.97
C CYS A 8 -21.54 -0.26 18.27
N GLU A 9 -21.94 -1.02 17.27
CA GLU A 9 -22.92 -2.11 17.40
C GLU A 9 -22.39 -3.34 18.17
N LYS A 10 -21.09 -3.39 18.45
CA LYS A 10 -20.45 -4.55 19.10
C LYS A 10 -20.20 -4.35 20.59
N CYS A 11 -19.60 -3.22 20.96
CA CYS A 11 -19.34 -2.92 22.37
C CYS A 11 -20.34 -1.92 22.95
N GLU A 12 -21.00 -1.10 22.12
CA GLU A 12 -21.86 0.02 22.53
C GLU A 12 -21.18 1.08 23.43
N GLU A 13 -19.93 0.90 23.82
CA GLU A 13 -19.19 1.79 24.74
C GLU A 13 -18.70 3.06 24.04
N GLN A 14 -18.36 2.95 22.75
CA GLN A 14 -17.69 4.00 21.98
C GLN A 14 -18.52 4.41 20.75
N PRO A 15 -18.34 5.64 20.24
CA PRO A 15 -18.91 6.04 18.96
C PRO A 15 -18.36 5.17 17.82
N ALA A 16 -19.20 4.83 16.85
CA ALA A 16 -18.79 4.15 15.65
C ALA A 16 -17.97 5.10 14.77
N THR A 17 -16.78 4.65 14.40
CA THR A 17 -15.84 5.38 13.53
C THR A 17 -15.59 4.64 12.21
N VAL A 18 -16.04 3.39 12.12
CA VAL A 18 -15.83 2.51 10.97
C VAL A 18 -17.17 2.00 10.48
N HIS A 19 -17.38 2.12 9.17
CA HIS A 19 -18.53 1.59 8.46
C HIS A 19 -18.09 0.37 7.64
N LEU A 20 -18.65 -0.79 7.96
CA LEU A 20 -18.36 -2.06 7.29
C LEU A 20 -19.55 -2.47 6.44
N THR A 21 -19.28 -2.74 5.15
CA THR A 21 -20.26 -3.30 4.22
C THR A 21 -19.74 -4.65 3.71
N GLU A 22 -20.42 -5.74 4.07
CA GLU A 22 -20.11 -7.09 3.58
C GLU A 22 -20.93 -7.38 2.32
N MET A 23 -20.26 -7.80 1.25
CA MET A 23 -20.89 -8.09 -0.05
C MET A 23 -20.73 -9.57 -0.41
N SER A 24 -21.80 -10.20 -0.88
CA SER A 24 -21.80 -11.55 -1.48
C SER A 24 -22.60 -11.52 -2.77
N ASN A 25 -22.08 -12.15 -3.83
CA ASN A 25 -22.72 -12.18 -5.15
C ASN A 25 -23.26 -10.79 -5.61
N GLN A 26 -22.43 -9.75 -5.44
CA GLN A 26 -22.73 -8.36 -5.82
C GLN A 26 -23.89 -7.69 -5.06
N HIS A 27 -24.38 -8.30 -3.98
CA HIS A 27 -25.38 -7.72 -3.09
C HIS A 27 -24.79 -7.45 -1.72
N VAL A 28 -25.23 -6.36 -1.09
CA VAL A 28 -24.91 -6.07 0.32
C VAL A 28 -25.64 -7.08 1.18
N VAL A 29 -24.87 -7.88 1.92
CA VAL A 29 -25.40 -8.90 2.83
C VAL A 29 -25.55 -8.32 4.24
N GLN A 30 -24.63 -7.45 4.65
CA GLN A 30 -24.65 -6.87 5.98
C GLN A 30 -23.94 -5.51 6.00
N GLU A 31 -24.53 -4.54 6.70
CA GLU A 31 -23.87 -3.28 7.07
C GLU A 31 -23.72 -3.24 8.59
N ARG A 32 -22.53 -2.88 9.08
CA ARG A 32 -22.26 -2.71 10.52
C ARG A 32 -21.45 -1.44 10.80
N HIS A 33 -21.79 -0.78 11.90
CA HIS A 33 -21.07 0.37 12.43
C HIS A 33 -20.24 -0.02 13.67
N LEU A 34 -18.92 0.03 13.55
CA LEU A 34 -17.99 -0.41 14.60
C LEU A 34 -17.09 0.75 15.07
N CYS A 35 -16.61 0.70 16.31
CA CYS A 35 -15.46 1.50 16.73
C CYS A 35 -14.16 0.91 16.15
N ASP A 36 -13.11 1.71 16.16
CA ASP A 36 -11.76 1.34 15.75
C ASP A 36 -11.24 0.08 16.46
N VAL A 37 -11.47 -0.02 17.77
CA VAL A 37 -11.04 -1.18 18.57
C VAL A 37 -11.77 -2.45 18.15
N CYS A 38 -13.10 -2.41 18.01
CA CYS A 38 -13.90 -3.57 17.63
C CYS A 38 -13.62 -4.01 16.19
N ALA A 39 -13.46 -3.07 15.27
CA ALA A 39 -13.17 -3.37 13.87
C ALA A 39 -11.72 -3.85 13.66
N ALA A 40 -10.76 -3.44 14.49
CA ALA A 40 -9.42 -4.04 14.53
C ALA A 40 -9.47 -5.49 15.03
N LYS A 41 -10.24 -5.77 16.10
CA LYS A 41 -10.42 -7.14 16.63
C LYS A 41 -11.10 -8.09 15.64
N GLU A 42 -12.01 -7.60 14.81
CA GLU A 42 -12.61 -8.39 13.72
C GLU A 42 -11.71 -8.52 12.49
N GLY A 43 -10.54 -7.87 12.48
CA GLY A 43 -9.60 -7.90 11.37
C GLY A 43 -10.05 -7.11 10.14
N VAL A 44 -11.04 -6.24 10.30
CA VAL A 44 -11.66 -5.44 9.22
C VAL A 44 -10.78 -4.24 8.85
N ILE A 45 -10.16 -3.60 9.85
CA ILE A 45 -9.26 -2.44 9.64
C ILE A 45 -7.82 -2.89 9.33
N GLY A 46 -7.42 -4.12 9.69
CA GLY A 46 -6.06 -4.63 9.50
C GLY A 46 -5.79 -5.35 8.19
N LYS A 47 -6.84 -5.73 7.43
CA LYS A 47 -6.71 -6.53 6.21
C LYS A 47 -6.80 -5.73 4.91
N ILE A 48 -7.01 -4.42 4.99
CA ILE A 48 -6.85 -3.55 3.81
C ILE A 48 -5.35 -3.34 3.60
N ASN A 49 -4.78 -4.23 2.77
CA ASN A 49 -3.55 -4.03 1.98
C ASN A 49 -2.16 -4.20 2.62
N VAL A 50 -2.02 -4.63 3.89
CA VAL A 50 -0.69 -5.02 4.42
C VAL A 50 -0.53 -6.52 4.60
N SER A 51 -1.57 -7.25 5.02
CA SER A 51 -1.47 -8.71 5.16
C SER A 51 -1.40 -9.40 3.80
N LEU A 52 -2.27 -9.06 2.83
CA LEU A 52 -2.18 -9.57 1.46
C LEU A 52 -0.84 -9.24 0.80
N VAL A 53 -0.30 -8.04 1.01
CA VAL A 53 1.02 -7.65 0.48
C VAL A 53 2.13 -8.40 1.22
N SER A 54 2.05 -8.60 2.53
CA SER A 54 3.05 -9.32 3.33
C SER A 54 2.99 -10.83 3.14
N GLU A 55 1.82 -11.41 2.87
CA GLU A 55 1.59 -12.82 2.56
C GLU A 55 1.98 -13.10 1.10
N LEU A 56 1.72 -12.17 0.18
CA LEU A 56 2.23 -12.24 -1.20
C LEU A 56 3.76 -12.01 -1.26
N LEU A 57 4.30 -11.10 -0.45
CA LEU A 57 5.75 -10.96 -0.26
C LEU A 57 6.35 -12.15 0.50
N GLY A 58 5.59 -12.78 1.40
CA GLY A 58 5.97 -13.97 2.16
C GLY A 58 6.06 -15.23 1.28
N THR A 59 5.10 -15.40 0.37
CA THR A 59 5.15 -16.44 -0.67
C THR A 59 6.25 -16.17 -1.71
N LEU A 60 6.59 -14.91 -1.96
CA LEU A 60 7.82 -14.55 -2.70
C LEU A 60 9.09 -14.87 -1.91
N LYS A 61 9.10 -14.72 -0.57
CA LYS A 61 10.23 -15.10 0.30
C LYS A 61 10.54 -16.60 0.21
N GLU A 62 9.51 -17.45 0.12
CA GLU A 62 9.71 -18.90 0.04
C GLU A 62 10.27 -19.35 -1.32
N LYS A 63 9.92 -18.65 -2.42
CA LYS A 63 10.56 -18.83 -3.74
C LYS A 63 11.90 -18.10 -3.89
N GLN A 64 12.25 -17.20 -2.98
CA GLN A 64 13.52 -16.47 -2.93
C GLN A 64 14.39 -16.90 -1.74
N LYS A 65 14.43 -18.21 -1.44
CA LYS A 65 15.54 -18.81 -0.67
C LYS A 65 16.84 -18.90 -1.49
N ALA A 66 17.00 -18.02 -2.47
CA ALA A 66 18.27 -17.60 -3.03
C ALA A 66 18.41 -16.14 -2.62
N GLY A 67 19.42 -15.85 -1.78
CA GLY A 67 19.69 -14.53 -1.25
C GLY A 67 19.56 -13.44 -2.32
N GLY A 68 18.99 -12.30 -1.91
CA GLY A 68 19.08 -11.10 -2.73
C GLY A 68 20.55 -10.89 -3.12
N SER A 69 20.79 -10.45 -4.35
CA SER A 69 22.15 -10.16 -4.79
C SER A 69 22.80 -9.18 -3.79
N PRO A 70 24.12 -9.22 -3.55
CA PRO A 70 24.79 -8.26 -2.67
C PRO A 70 24.40 -6.79 -2.97
N ALA A 71 24.16 -6.48 -4.24
CA ALA A 71 23.67 -5.20 -4.73
C ALA A 71 22.26 -4.79 -4.24
N GLU A 72 21.38 -5.74 -3.92
CA GLU A 72 20.05 -5.46 -3.35
C GLU A 72 20.11 -5.11 -1.85
N ILE A 73 21.15 -5.57 -1.15
CA ILE A 73 21.34 -5.32 0.29
C ILE A 73 21.92 -3.91 0.50
N GLU A 74 22.75 -3.43 -0.43
CA GLU A 74 23.35 -2.09 -0.38
C GLU A 74 22.42 -0.97 -0.87
N LEU A 75 21.25 -1.29 -1.41
CA LEU A 75 20.32 -0.30 -1.92
C LEU A 75 19.63 0.44 -0.74
N LYS A 76 20.15 1.64 -0.44
CA LYS A 76 19.73 2.50 0.66
C LYS A 76 19.40 3.91 0.17
N CYS A 77 18.31 4.48 0.67
CA CYS A 77 17.96 5.87 0.39
C CYS A 77 18.92 6.83 1.10
N ALA A 78 19.43 7.83 0.36
CA ALA A 78 20.31 8.85 0.92
C ALA A 78 19.57 9.84 1.85
N ASP A 79 18.27 10.07 1.62
CA ASP A 79 17.51 11.09 2.33
C ASP A 79 16.98 10.59 3.68
N CYS A 80 16.39 9.39 3.71
CA CYS A 80 15.77 8.83 4.93
C CYS A 80 16.52 7.63 5.51
N GLY A 81 17.51 7.09 4.78
CA GLY A 81 18.29 5.94 5.23
C GLY A 81 17.57 4.59 5.15
N LEU A 82 16.33 4.52 4.66
CA LEU A 82 15.62 3.26 4.48
C LEU A 82 16.39 2.36 3.49
N ASN A 83 16.62 1.10 3.84
CA ASN A 83 17.18 0.13 2.91
C ASN A 83 16.11 -0.79 2.32
N TYR A 84 16.44 -1.45 1.22
CA TYR A 84 15.48 -2.27 0.48
C TYR A 84 14.99 -3.51 1.25
N ALA A 85 15.81 -4.09 2.14
CA ALA A 85 15.38 -5.20 2.99
C ALA A 85 14.32 -4.76 4.01
N GLU A 86 14.49 -3.57 4.60
CA GLU A 86 13.48 -2.96 5.47
C GLU A 86 12.20 -2.63 4.72
N PHE A 87 12.29 -2.11 3.50
CA PHE A 87 11.14 -1.89 2.63
C PHE A 87 10.39 -3.21 2.35
N LYS A 88 11.09 -4.31 1.99
CA LYS A 88 10.46 -5.62 1.80
C LYS A 88 9.75 -6.13 3.06
N ALA A 89 10.30 -5.85 4.24
CA ALA A 89 9.72 -6.31 5.51
C ALA A 89 8.50 -5.49 5.93
N LYS A 90 8.52 -4.17 5.73
CA LYS A 90 7.49 -3.24 6.21
C LYS A 90 6.46 -2.86 5.13
N ALA A 91 6.78 -3.10 3.85
CA ALA A 91 6.01 -2.72 2.67
C ALA A 91 5.60 -1.23 2.63
N ARG A 92 6.43 -0.34 3.20
CA ARG A 92 6.17 1.10 3.31
C ARG A 92 7.40 1.90 2.92
N PHE A 93 7.19 2.97 2.15
CA PHE A 93 8.20 3.97 1.88
C PHE A 93 8.38 4.90 3.09
N GLY A 94 9.61 5.39 3.29
CA GLY A 94 9.97 6.35 4.32
C GLY A 94 9.91 7.79 3.83
N CYS A 95 10.27 8.07 2.57
CA CYS A 95 10.21 9.40 1.98
C CYS A 95 9.87 9.36 0.48
N ALA A 96 9.67 10.52 -0.15
CA ALA A 96 9.35 10.61 -1.57
C ALA A 96 10.44 10.05 -2.48
N ARG A 97 11.72 10.18 -2.10
CA ARG A 97 12.87 9.71 -2.89
C ARG A 97 12.94 8.19 -3.01
N ASP A 98 12.28 7.47 -2.10
CA ASP A 98 12.26 6.01 -2.09
C ASP A 98 11.58 5.42 -3.33
N TYR A 99 10.63 6.15 -3.93
CA TYR A 99 10.01 5.76 -5.20
C TYR A 99 11.02 5.65 -6.33
N ASP A 100 12.04 6.51 -6.35
CA ASP A 100 13.10 6.51 -7.35
C ASP A 100 14.17 5.48 -7.01
N VAL A 101 14.62 5.46 -5.75
CA VAL A 101 15.68 4.57 -5.27
C VAL A 101 15.29 3.11 -5.48
N PHE A 102 14.06 2.74 -5.11
CA PHE A 102 13.58 1.37 -5.23
C PHE A 102 12.81 1.10 -6.52
N ARG A 103 12.78 2.05 -7.46
CA ARG A 103 11.92 2.01 -8.66
C ARG A 103 11.94 0.68 -9.40
N LYS A 104 13.14 0.17 -9.70
CA LYS A 104 13.31 -1.09 -10.45
C LYS A 104 12.60 -2.25 -9.78
N HIS A 105 12.72 -2.33 -8.46
CA HIS A 105 12.12 -3.38 -7.67
C HIS A 105 10.61 -3.21 -7.47
N VAL A 106 10.18 -1.98 -7.24
CA VAL A 106 8.76 -1.63 -7.06
C VAL A 106 7.97 -1.92 -8.32
N VAL A 107 8.51 -1.61 -9.51
CA VAL A 107 7.88 -1.93 -10.80
C VAL A 107 7.66 -3.43 -10.95
N THR A 108 8.67 -4.26 -10.65
CA THR A 108 8.54 -5.73 -10.67
C THR A 108 7.52 -6.23 -9.64
N LEU A 109 7.45 -5.61 -8.46
CA LEU A 109 6.47 -5.97 -7.45
C LEU A 109 5.05 -5.65 -7.92
N LEU A 110 4.81 -4.45 -8.42
CA LEU A 110 3.50 -4.05 -8.94
C LEU A 110 3.01 -4.97 -10.06
N ASP A 111 3.90 -5.36 -10.97
CA ASP A 111 3.59 -6.32 -12.04
C ASP A 111 3.17 -7.69 -11.47
N LYS A 112 3.86 -8.18 -10.44
CA LYS A 112 3.51 -9.45 -9.79
C LYS A 112 2.20 -9.40 -9.01
N ILE A 113 1.90 -8.29 -8.34
CA ILE A 113 0.70 -8.14 -7.51
C ILE A 113 -0.54 -7.83 -8.36
N HIS A 114 -0.39 -6.92 -9.31
CA HIS A 114 -1.51 -6.35 -10.07
C HIS A 114 -1.59 -6.85 -11.53
N GLY A 115 -0.58 -7.56 -12.02
CA GLY A 115 -0.50 -8.01 -13.42
C GLY A 115 -0.23 -6.89 -14.43
N ALA A 116 -0.07 -5.65 -13.96
CA ALA A 116 0.21 -4.49 -14.77
C ALA A 116 0.88 -3.39 -13.92
N THR A 117 1.71 -2.59 -14.57
CA THR A 117 2.40 -1.44 -13.96
C THR A 117 1.67 -0.12 -14.20
N GLN A 118 0.59 -0.14 -15.00
CA GLN A 118 -0.22 1.03 -15.33
C GLN A 118 -1.70 0.65 -15.37
N HIS A 119 -2.54 1.49 -14.78
CA HIS A 119 -4.00 1.32 -14.83
C HIS A 119 -4.55 1.89 -16.14
N THR A 120 -5.16 1.04 -16.96
CA THR A 120 -5.76 1.40 -18.25
C THR A 120 -7.31 1.46 -18.20
N GLY A 121 -7.91 1.29 -17.03
CA GLY A 121 -9.36 1.26 -16.83
C GLY A 121 -10.05 2.64 -16.90
N LYS A 122 -11.29 2.69 -16.39
CA LYS A 122 -12.13 3.90 -16.39
C LYS A 122 -11.39 5.08 -15.73
N LYS A 123 -11.45 6.24 -16.37
CA LYS A 123 -10.91 7.51 -15.85
C LYS A 123 -12.09 8.44 -15.50
N PRO A 124 -12.02 9.22 -14.41
CA PRO A 124 -13.05 10.21 -14.12
C PRO A 124 -13.15 11.25 -15.24
N ARG A 125 -14.37 11.71 -15.54
CA ARG A 125 -14.58 12.74 -16.57
C ARG A 125 -13.86 14.03 -16.14
N GLY A 126 -13.03 14.57 -17.02
CA GLY A 126 -12.26 15.81 -16.78
C GLY A 126 -10.82 15.61 -16.27
N LEU A 127 -10.44 14.39 -15.87
CA LEU A 127 -9.03 14.08 -15.60
C LEU A 127 -8.34 13.77 -16.94
N GLN A 128 -7.51 14.71 -17.40
CA GLN A 128 -6.59 14.44 -18.49
C GLN A 128 -5.64 13.33 -18.05
N ALA A 129 -5.37 12.37 -18.95
CA ALA A 129 -4.38 11.35 -18.67
C ALA A 129 -3.03 12.05 -18.44
N VAL A 130 -2.53 12.01 -17.21
CA VAL A 130 -1.15 12.42 -16.94
C VAL A 130 -0.28 11.47 -17.76
N GLN A 131 0.34 11.98 -18.81
CA GLN A 131 1.33 11.24 -19.56
C GLN A 131 2.54 11.10 -18.65
N VAL A 132 2.66 9.95 -17.98
CA VAL A 132 3.90 9.59 -17.31
C VAL A 132 4.88 9.25 -18.43
N PRO A 133 5.94 10.03 -18.65
CA PRO A 133 6.89 9.73 -19.70
C PRO A 133 7.46 8.32 -19.47
N PRO A 134 7.72 7.53 -20.54
CA PRO A 134 8.42 6.27 -20.39
C PRO A 134 9.73 6.57 -19.68
N ALA A 135 10.00 5.86 -18.59
CA ALA A 135 11.20 6.09 -17.78
C ALA A 135 12.45 5.67 -18.56
N ALA A 136 12.89 6.58 -19.41
CA ALA A 136 14.14 6.53 -20.12
C ALA A 136 15.04 7.63 -19.54
N GLY A 137 16.09 7.19 -18.83
CA GLY A 137 17.28 8.00 -18.59
C GLY A 137 17.24 8.96 -17.40
N LYS A 138 18.24 8.78 -16.52
CA LYS A 138 18.78 9.68 -15.49
C LYS A 138 17.95 10.93 -15.14
N LEU A 139 17.42 10.93 -13.92
CA LEU A 139 17.07 12.14 -13.18
C LEU A 139 18.32 13.04 -13.07
N PRO A 140 18.23 14.36 -13.25
CA PRO A 140 19.36 15.26 -13.09
C PRO A 140 19.99 15.09 -11.70
N ALA A 141 21.33 15.14 -11.65
CA ALA A 141 22.07 15.18 -10.40
C ALA A 141 21.55 16.33 -9.54
N ALA A 142 21.29 16.05 -8.27
CA ALA A 142 20.90 17.06 -7.30
C ALA A 142 21.97 18.18 -7.26
N PRO A 143 21.58 19.44 -7.04
CA PRO A 143 22.54 20.52 -6.85
C PRO A 143 23.42 20.18 -5.65
N GLN A 144 24.73 20.16 -5.87
CA GLN A 144 25.70 20.04 -4.80
C GLN A 144 25.58 21.30 -3.94
N ALA A 145 25.21 21.12 -2.67
CA ALA A 145 25.28 22.20 -1.68
C ALA A 145 26.76 22.55 -1.49
N ALA A 146 27.08 23.83 -1.75
CA ALA A 146 28.36 24.46 -1.41
C ALA A 146 28.36 24.93 0.05
#